data_AF-A0A832XH13-F1
#
_entry.id   AF-A0A832XH13-F1
#
_cell.length_a   1.000
_cell.length_b   1.000
_cell.length_c   1.000
_cell.angle_alpha   90.00
_cell.angle_beta   90.00
_cell.angle_gamma   90.00
#
_symmetry.space_group_name_H-M   'P 1'
#
loop_
_entity.id
_entity.type
_entity.pdbx_description
1 polymer ?
#
loop_
_entity_poly.entity_id
_entity_poly.type
_entity_poly.pdbx_seq_one_letter_code
_entity_poly.pdbx_strand_id
1 'polypeptide(L)'
;NITIQTDGYTDGANRTYKMSVSGSGHLNITLVWDDVAGAPYAAKELVNDLDLIVLEPDGTTQHYPWTLSNSSPASPAVQTQPNTIDNVEQVVVNSPAAGEWTVIIKGTSVPFAPEQFSLVTSHPITKEVDFVPPVAPQLQKAILTPPPTFGNVEITWQASSDEGQPGGTTQYKIYRATNNYNGPYDIQGTVSAGTYTFTDNPAGNGDPNTYYYVVMAVDAEGNKNWNGVAGKFAKSLPYEKEFVSAPFIQYSELVPTVLQTTNFAQARYYNASDTTDPWKAYITAKPSPGDFRQINHSMGFWIGDSSLIGNYFTVAGIIPQQTQIQLYNGWTMVGFPSVENKLVSDVLLGISYTSIEEFDQNAGPYYLKIKSSTSTMSMGNAYWIWKKDLPAQTITLTNPMPTGAVFNG
;
A
#
# COMPACT_ATOMS: atom_id res chain seq x y z
N ASN A 1 21.47 -20.15 37.08
CA ASN A 1 20.07 -19.88 36.72
C ASN A 1 19.85 -20.44 35.34
N ILE A 2 19.04 -21.48 35.17
CA ILE A 2 18.72 -22.01 33.84
C ILE A 2 17.43 -21.33 33.37
N THR A 3 17.43 -20.84 32.14
CA THR A 3 16.26 -20.26 31.48
C THR A 3 15.89 -21.12 30.29
N ILE A 4 14.61 -21.44 30.14
CA ILE A 4 14.06 -22.18 29.01
C ILE A 4 13.06 -21.26 28.32
N GLN A 5 13.24 -21.05 27.03
CA GLN A 5 12.35 -20.28 26.18
C GLN A 5 11.84 -21.19 25.06
N THR A 6 10.55 -21.22 24.81
CA THR A 6 9.95 -21.91 23.66
C THR A 6 9.43 -20.88 22.67
N ASP A 7 9.67 -21.10 21.38
CA ASP A 7 9.23 -20.21 20.30
C ASP A 7 9.00 -21.02 19.00
N GLY A 8 8.50 -20.35 17.97
CA GLY A 8 8.27 -20.95 16.65
C GLY A 8 8.97 -20.18 15.54
N TYR A 9 9.37 -20.91 14.51
CA TYR A 9 9.90 -20.38 13.26
C TYR A 9 8.91 -20.63 12.12
N THR A 10 8.40 -19.54 11.53
CA THR A 10 7.35 -19.56 10.49
C THR A 10 7.66 -18.75 9.25
N ASP A 11 8.71 -17.94 9.28
CA ASP A 11 8.97 -16.86 8.32
C ASP A 11 10.48 -16.73 8.07
N GLY A 12 10.89 -16.02 7.03
CA GLY A 12 12.31 -15.89 6.66
C GLY A 12 13.17 -15.01 7.60
N ALA A 13 12.64 -14.55 8.73
CA ALA A 13 13.34 -13.65 9.66
C ALA A 13 13.93 -14.41 10.85
N ASN A 14 15.08 -13.94 11.35
CA ASN A 14 15.74 -14.57 12.51
C ASN A 14 15.00 -14.25 13.82
N ARG A 15 15.02 -15.18 14.78
CA ARG A 15 14.63 -14.88 16.17
C ARG A 15 15.86 -14.48 16.99
N THR A 16 15.89 -13.25 17.47
CA THR A 16 17.03 -12.69 18.21
C THR A 16 16.70 -12.60 19.70
N TYR A 17 17.68 -12.92 20.54
CA TYR A 17 17.59 -12.82 22.00
C TYR A 17 18.85 -12.13 22.53
N LYS A 18 18.68 -11.30 23.58
CA LYS A 18 19.78 -10.68 24.33
C LYS A 18 19.98 -11.37 25.67
N MET A 19 21.23 -11.40 26.10
CA MET A 19 21.66 -12.07 27.31
C MET A 19 22.79 -11.28 27.97
N SER A 20 22.59 -10.84 29.21
CA SER A 20 23.64 -10.14 29.97
C SER A 20 24.55 -11.13 30.70
N VAL A 21 25.85 -11.04 30.46
CA VAL A 21 26.88 -11.91 31.05
C VAL A 21 27.88 -11.07 31.85
N SER A 22 28.24 -11.52 33.05
CA SER A 22 29.08 -10.77 33.99
C SER A 22 30.60 -10.91 33.77
N GLY A 23 31.03 -11.76 32.83
CA GLY A 23 32.46 -11.93 32.50
C GLY A 23 33.18 -13.09 33.19
N SER A 24 32.47 -14.00 33.85
CA SER A 24 33.07 -15.12 34.59
C SER A 24 32.25 -16.41 34.45
N GLY A 25 32.91 -17.56 34.49
CA GLY A 25 32.28 -18.87 34.43
C GLY A 25 32.16 -19.45 33.02
N HIS A 26 31.03 -20.08 32.73
CA HIS A 26 30.72 -20.66 31.42
C HIS A 26 29.41 -20.10 30.90
N LEU A 27 29.36 -19.90 29.59
CA LEU A 27 28.13 -19.61 28.88
C LEU A 27 27.71 -20.86 28.10
N ASN A 28 26.56 -21.43 28.45
CA ASN A 28 25.94 -22.54 27.74
C ASN A 28 24.60 -22.10 27.13
N ILE A 29 24.42 -22.38 25.85
CA ILE A 29 23.21 -22.13 25.07
C ILE A 29 22.93 -23.38 24.24
N THR A 30 21.76 -23.98 24.42
CA THR A 30 21.33 -25.17 23.67
C THR A 30 20.02 -24.87 22.96
N LEU A 31 20.00 -25.00 21.64
CA LEU A 31 18.82 -25.01 20.79
C LEU A 31 18.40 -26.46 20.55
N VAL A 32 17.11 -26.76 20.68
CA VAL A 32 16.53 -28.08 20.41
C VAL A 32 15.20 -27.91 19.68
N TRP A 33 14.94 -28.73 18.67
CA TRP A 33 13.64 -28.79 18.00
C TRP A 33 13.23 -30.22 17.68
N ASP A 34 11.93 -30.48 17.64
CA ASP A 34 11.37 -31.80 17.31
C ASP A 34 11.18 -31.88 15.78
N ASP A 35 12.28 -32.15 15.07
CA ASP A 35 12.28 -32.17 13.61
C ASP A 35 11.27 -33.17 13.01
N VAL A 36 10.74 -32.82 11.84
CA VAL A 36 9.83 -33.71 11.11
C VAL A 36 10.57 -34.96 10.63
N ALA A 37 9.87 -36.08 10.57
CA ALA A 37 10.49 -37.37 10.25
C ALA A 37 11.18 -37.35 8.87
N GLY A 38 12.49 -37.60 8.86
CA GLY A 38 13.31 -37.74 7.66
C GLY A 38 12.89 -38.95 6.79
N ALA A 39 13.23 -38.87 5.50
CA ALA A 39 12.98 -39.97 4.57
C ALA A 39 13.87 -41.18 4.92
N PRO A 40 13.33 -42.42 4.89
CA PRO A 40 14.15 -43.61 5.09
C PRO A 40 15.33 -43.66 4.11
N TYR A 41 16.51 -43.99 4.62
CA TYR A 41 17.76 -44.09 3.85
C TYR A 41 18.26 -42.76 3.24
N ALA A 42 17.80 -41.61 3.73
CA ALA A 42 18.38 -40.32 3.36
C ALA A 42 19.83 -40.21 3.83
N ALA A 43 20.68 -39.52 3.05
CA ALA A 43 22.05 -39.25 3.46
C ALA A 43 22.14 -38.21 4.61
N LYS A 44 21.08 -37.42 4.80
CA LYS A 44 20.86 -36.47 5.90
C LYS A 44 19.39 -36.63 6.31
N GLU A 45 19.15 -37.01 7.58
CA GLU A 45 17.79 -37.22 8.11
C GLU A 45 17.13 -35.91 8.55
N LEU A 46 17.93 -34.89 8.90
CA LEU A 46 17.45 -33.55 9.26
C LEU A 46 16.72 -32.89 8.08
N VAL A 47 15.46 -32.50 8.32
CA VAL A 47 14.55 -31.90 7.33
C VAL A 47 14.45 -30.39 7.52
N ASN A 48 14.06 -29.94 8.72
CA ASN A 48 14.06 -28.53 9.09
C ASN A 48 15.41 -28.18 9.74
N ASP A 49 16.16 -27.28 9.11
CA ASP A 49 17.51 -26.86 9.46
C ASP A 49 17.47 -25.47 10.12
N LEU A 50 17.62 -25.45 11.45
CA LEU A 50 17.73 -24.24 12.26
C LEU A 50 19.18 -24.08 12.74
N ASP A 51 19.75 -22.88 12.57
CA ASP A 51 21.09 -22.54 13.03
C ASP A 51 21.04 -21.68 14.31
N LEU A 52 21.84 -22.05 15.30
CA LEU A 52 22.18 -21.28 16.50
C LEU A 52 23.44 -20.44 16.24
N ILE A 53 23.26 -19.13 16.18
CA ILE A 53 24.34 -18.15 16.04
C ILE A 53 24.46 -17.38 17.35
N VAL A 54 25.68 -17.35 17.92
CA VAL A 54 25.94 -16.66 19.20
C VAL A 54 27.05 -15.64 18.99
N LEU A 55 26.76 -14.37 19.23
CA LEU A 55 27.70 -13.25 19.08
C LEU A 55 28.11 -12.68 20.45
N GLU A 56 29.41 -12.38 20.57
CA GLU A 56 29.96 -11.63 21.70
C GLU A 56 29.40 -10.21 21.80
N PRO A 57 29.64 -9.50 22.92
CA PRO A 57 29.24 -8.10 23.08
C PRO A 57 29.88 -7.13 22.09
N ASP A 58 30.93 -7.53 21.37
CA ASP A 58 31.51 -6.76 20.28
C ASP A 58 30.65 -6.76 19.00
N GLY A 59 29.63 -7.63 18.93
CA GLY A 59 28.72 -7.80 17.80
C GLY A 59 29.33 -8.46 16.57
N THR A 60 30.59 -8.89 16.61
CA THR A 60 31.32 -9.42 15.44
C THR A 60 31.92 -10.81 15.67
N THR A 61 32.30 -11.15 16.90
CA THR A 61 32.89 -12.45 17.22
C THR A 61 31.77 -13.48 17.38
N GLN A 62 31.68 -14.42 16.44
CA GLN A 62 30.70 -15.51 16.46
C GLN A 62 31.28 -16.78 17.10
N HIS A 63 30.45 -17.45 17.90
CA HIS A 63 30.69 -18.77 18.47
C HIS A 63 29.80 -19.81 17.77
N TYR A 64 30.37 -20.97 17.47
CA TYR A 64 29.73 -22.04 16.72
C TYR A 64 29.28 -23.19 17.63
N PRO A 65 28.22 -23.93 17.24
CA PRO A 65 27.79 -25.11 17.97
C PRO A 65 28.85 -26.22 17.89
N TRP A 66 28.77 -27.17 18.82
CA TRP A 66 29.55 -28.40 18.73
C TRP A 66 29.15 -29.20 17.49
N THR A 67 30.15 -29.60 16.72
CA THR A 67 29.99 -30.44 15.53
C THR A 67 30.90 -31.66 15.62
N LEU A 68 30.39 -32.82 15.17
CA LEU A 68 31.16 -34.05 15.05
C LEU A 68 31.39 -34.39 13.56
N SER A 69 32.56 -34.96 13.23
CA SER A 69 32.84 -35.40 11.86
C SER A 69 32.21 -36.76 11.59
N ASN A 70 31.24 -36.85 10.67
CA ASN A 70 30.65 -38.13 10.24
C ASN A 70 31.69 -39.09 9.65
N SER A 71 32.73 -38.57 9.00
CA SER A 71 33.84 -39.39 8.47
C SER A 71 34.83 -39.83 9.55
N SER A 72 34.78 -39.26 10.75
CA SER A 72 35.72 -39.53 11.84
C SER A 72 35.07 -39.33 13.22
N PRO A 73 34.04 -40.13 13.56
CA PRO A 73 33.20 -39.92 14.75
C PRO A 73 33.93 -40.14 16.08
N ALA A 74 35.11 -40.76 16.06
CA ALA A 74 35.96 -40.92 17.24
C ALA A 74 36.81 -39.68 17.57
N SER A 75 36.87 -38.69 16.67
CA SER A 75 37.58 -37.44 16.94
C SER A 75 36.78 -36.56 17.90
N PRO A 76 37.43 -35.75 18.75
CA PRO A 76 36.73 -34.77 19.57
C PRO A 76 35.86 -33.84 18.71
N ALA A 77 34.69 -33.47 19.23
CA ALA A 77 33.84 -32.45 18.61
C ALA A 77 34.58 -31.09 18.58
N VAL A 78 34.21 -30.23 17.63
CA VAL A 78 34.80 -28.90 17.45
C VAL A 78 33.72 -27.83 17.33
N GLN A 79 34.07 -26.57 17.63
CA GLN A 79 33.18 -25.39 17.53
C GLN A 79 33.74 -24.40 16.50
N THR A 80 33.83 -24.83 15.23
CA THR A 80 34.46 -24.02 14.16
C THR A 80 33.55 -23.76 12.96
N GLN A 81 32.35 -24.34 12.96
CA GLN A 81 31.41 -24.29 11.83
C GLN A 81 29.96 -24.52 12.31
N PRO A 82 28.94 -24.11 11.53
CA PRO A 82 27.53 -24.42 11.83
C PRO A 82 27.24 -25.93 11.88
N ASN A 83 26.18 -26.36 12.61
CA ASN A 83 25.78 -27.76 12.71
C ASN A 83 24.53 -28.05 11.85
N THR A 84 24.76 -28.33 10.58
CA THR A 84 23.67 -28.63 9.64
C THR A 84 23.26 -30.12 9.64
N ILE A 85 23.42 -30.86 10.75
CA ILE A 85 23.15 -32.32 10.80
C ILE A 85 22.24 -32.68 11.96
N ASP A 86 22.44 -32.06 13.12
CA ASP A 86 21.72 -32.39 14.35
C ASP A 86 20.56 -31.42 14.60
N ASN A 87 19.45 -31.91 15.17
CA ASN A 87 18.35 -31.08 15.68
C ASN A 87 18.57 -30.58 17.11
N VAL A 88 19.81 -30.71 17.59
CA VAL A 88 20.29 -30.23 18.89
C VAL A 88 21.60 -29.49 18.65
N GLU A 89 21.58 -28.18 18.77
CA GLU A 89 22.77 -27.36 18.65
C GLU A 89 23.16 -26.78 20.00
N GLN A 90 24.44 -26.92 20.39
CA GLN A 90 24.95 -26.36 21.63
C GLN A 90 26.19 -25.52 21.42
N VAL A 91 26.13 -24.27 21.86
CA VAL A 91 27.29 -23.38 22.00
C VAL A 91 27.72 -23.34 23.47
N VAL A 92 28.99 -23.62 23.70
CA VAL A 92 29.66 -23.41 25.00
C VAL A 92 30.79 -22.41 24.82
N VAL A 93 30.83 -21.38 25.67
CA VAL A 93 31.95 -20.42 25.74
C VAL A 93 32.58 -20.48 27.12
N ASN A 94 33.86 -20.82 27.15
CA ASN A 94 34.66 -20.82 28.38
C ASN A 94 35.17 -19.40 28.66
N SER A 95 34.94 -18.89 29.87
CA SER A 95 35.32 -17.52 30.25
C SER A 95 34.72 -16.45 29.33
N PRO A 96 33.38 -16.36 29.22
CA PRO A 96 32.73 -15.41 28.32
C PRO A 96 33.07 -13.97 28.71
N ALA A 97 33.24 -13.09 27.73
CA ALA A 97 33.38 -11.66 27.95
C ALA A 97 32.18 -11.07 28.72
N ALA A 98 32.44 -10.08 29.57
CA ALA A 98 31.38 -9.32 30.23
C ALA A 98 30.67 -8.43 29.20
N GLY A 99 29.34 -8.41 29.23
CA GLY A 99 28.54 -7.57 28.35
C GLY A 99 27.25 -8.24 27.88
N GLU A 100 26.61 -7.60 26.90
CA GLU A 100 25.38 -8.10 26.29
C GLU A 100 25.70 -8.99 25.09
N TRP A 101 25.38 -10.26 25.20
CA TRP A 101 25.52 -11.25 24.13
C TRP A 101 24.25 -11.30 23.28
N THR A 102 24.41 -11.61 21.99
CA THR A 102 23.30 -11.76 21.04
C THR A 102 23.18 -13.22 20.62
N VAL A 103 22.00 -13.81 20.78
CA VAL A 103 21.68 -15.19 20.37
C VAL A 103 20.65 -15.12 19.26
N ILE A 104 20.96 -15.70 18.11
CA ILE A 104 20.14 -15.61 16.90
C ILE A 104 19.78 -17.03 16.47
N ILE A 105 18.49 -17.31 16.33
CA ILE A 105 17.97 -18.54 15.73
C ILE A 105 17.55 -18.23 14.30
N LYS A 106 18.18 -18.89 13.34
CA LYS A 106 17.94 -18.68 11.91
C LYS A 106 17.40 -19.97 11.29
N GLY A 107 16.30 -19.91 10.55
CA GLY A 107 15.84 -21.05 9.76
C GLY A 107 16.53 -21.07 8.41
N THR A 108 17.63 -21.81 8.31
CA THR A 108 18.42 -21.92 7.07
C THR A 108 17.68 -22.72 5.99
N SER A 109 16.89 -23.72 6.37
CA SER A 109 15.97 -24.41 5.45
C SER A 109 14.83 -25.04 6.24
N VAL A 110 13.63 -24.48 6.17
CA VAL A 110 12.45 -24.97 6.91
C VAL A 110 11.31 -25.32 5.94
N PRO A 111 11.44 -26.39 5.13
CA PRO A 111 10.45 -26.77 4.13
C PRO A 111 9.08 -27.14 4.74
N PHE A 112 9.04 -27.51 6.02
CA PHE A 112 7.81 -27.83 6.76
C PHE A 112 7.65 -26.88 7.95
N ALA A 113 7.28 -25.63 7.71
CA ALA A 113 6.95 -24.65 8.75
C ALA A 113 5.48 -24.75 9.21
N PRO A 114 5.12 -24.33 10.45
CA PRO A 114 6.00 -23.88 11.54
C PRO A 114 6.87 -24.99 12.12
N GLU A 115 8.13 -24.67 12.44
CA GLU A 115 8.99 -25.49 13.31
C GLU A 115 9.04 -24.88 14.70
N GLN A 116 8.75 -25.65 15.75
CA GLN A 116 8.85 -25.18 17.13
C GLN A 116 10.20 -25.55 17.73
N PHE A 117 10.79 -24.64 18.52
CA PHE A 117 12.05 -24.89 19.19
C PHE A 117 12.03 -24.51 20.66
N SER A 118 12.95 -25.11 21.40
CA SER A 118 13.29 -24.79 22.78
C SER A 118 14.73 -24.27 22.85
N LEU A 119 14.92 -23.12 23.49
CA LEU A 119 16.21 -22.52 23.76
C LEU A 119 16.49 -22.58 25.26
N VAL A 120 17.52 -23.34 25.64
CA VAL A 120 17.94 -23.53 27.03
C VAL A 120 19.25 -22.78 27.26
N THR A 121 19.27 -21.87 28.23
CA THR A 121 20.40 -20.97 28.48
C THR A 121 20.81 -20.99 29.94
N SER A 122 22.11 -20.81 30.15
CA SER A 122 22.74 -20.68 31.48
C SER A 122 22.51 -19.32 32.15
N HIS A 123 21.90 -18.37 31.44
CA HIS A 123 21.64 -17.01 31.87
C HIS A 123 20.24 -16.59 31.41
N PRO A 124 19.58 -15.64 32.10
CA PRO A 124 18.33 -15.06 31.62
C PRO A 124 18.50 -14.44 30.24
N ILE A 125 17.53 -14.70 29.36
CA ILE A 125 17.46 -14.12 28.03
C ILE A 125 16.19 -13.30 27.86
N THR A 126 16.25 -12.30 26.98
CA THR A 126 15.10 -11.50 26.55
C THR A 126 15.02 -11.57 25.03
N LYS A 127 13.84 -11.91 24.48
CA LYS A 127 13.63 -11.87 23.03
C LYS A 127 13.69 -10.42 22.56
N GLU A 128 14.50 -10.14 21.55
CA GLU A 128 14.37 -8.90 20.79
C GLU A 128 13.17 -9.04 19.88
N VAL A 129 12.25 -8.10 20.02
CA VAL A 129 11.12 -7.96 19.13
C VAL A 129 11.53 -6.92 18.11
N ASP A 130 11.42 -7.27 16.83
CA ASP A 130 11.58 -6.26 15.78
C ASP A 130 10.42 -5.26 15.90
N PHE A 131 10.76 -3.99 15.99
CA PHE A 131 9.81 -2.88 16.00
C PHE A 131 9.96 -1.99 14.78
N VAL A 132 10.90 -2.31 13.88
CA VAL A 132 11.15 -1.57 12.66
C VAL A 132 10.12 -2.00 11.62
N PRO A 133 9.22 -1.10 11.18
CA PRO A 133 8.29 -1.47 10.13
C PRO A 133 9.01 -1.78 8.83
N PRO A 134 8.48 -2.70 8.02
CA PRO A 134 9.03 -2.94 6.69
C PRO A 134 8.92 -1.69 5.82
N VAL A 135 9.62 -1.67 4.69
CA VAL A 135 9.47 -0.63 3.67
C VAL A 135 8.07 -0.73 3.07
N ALA A 136 7.39 0.40 2.90
CA ALA A 136 6.07 0.44 2.29
C ALA A 136 6.12 0.04 0.80
N PRO A 137 5.10 -0.66 0.28
CA PRO A 137 4.97 -0.92 -1.15
C PRO A 137 4.64 0.37 -1.90
N GLN A 138 4.86 0.37 -3.23
CA GLN A 138 4.48 1.48 -4.10
C GLN A 138 3.26 1.11 -4.95
N LEU A 139 2.12 1.75 -4.70
CA LEU A 139 0.94 1.58 -5.55
C LEU A 139 1.25 1.99 -7.00
N GLN A 140 0.90 1.13 -7.96
CA GLN A 140 1.13 1.36 -9.38
C GLN A 140 -0.14 1.75 -10.11
N LYS A 141 -1.25 1.06 -9.83
CA LYS A 141 -2.55 1.36 -10.44
C LYS A 141 -3.70 0.76 -9.64
N ALA A 142 -4.88 1.35 -9.84
CA ALA A 142 -6.15 0.71 -9.59
C ALA A 142 -7.02 0.86 -10.84
N ILE A 143 -7.64 -0.23 -11.30
CA ILE A 143 -8.44 -0.26 -12.52
C ILE A 143 -9.74 -1.04 -12.30
N LEU A 144 -10.73 -0.78 -13.16
CA LEU A 144 -11.97 -1.55 -13.15
C LEU A 144 -11.85 -2.76 -14.07
N THR A 145 -12.28 -3.93 -13.60
CA THR A 145 -12.20 -5.20 -14.34
C THR A 145 -13.41 -6.10 -14.08
N PRO A 146 -13.60 -7.18 -14.87
CA PRO A 146 -13.16 -7.29 -16.26
C PRO A 146 -14.08 -6.47 -17.19
N PRO A 147 -13.61 -6.05 -18.37
CA PRO A 147 -14.51 -5.56 -19.41
C PRO A 147 -15.50 -6.64 -19.88
N PRO A 148 -16.73 -6.30 -20.30
CA PRO A 148 -17.32 -4.96 -20.33
C PRO A 148 -18.09 -4.58 -19.04
N THR A 149 -18.13 -5.46 -18.03
CA THR A 149 -18.94 -5.23 -16.83
C THR A 149 -18.29 -4.24 -15.86
N PHE A 150 -16.95 -4.26 -15.78
CA PHE A 150 -16.15 -3.40 -14.91
C PHE A 150 -16.55 -3.51 -13.43
N GLY A 151 -17.09 -4.65 -13.01
CA GLY A 151 -17.72 -4.86 -11.69
C GLY A 151 -16.74 -4.99 -10.51
N ASN A 152 -15.44 -5.05 -10.78
CA ASN A 152 -14.40 -5.28 -9.77
C ASN A 152 -13.40 -4.12 -9.75
N VAL A 153 -12.66 -3.99 -8.66
CA VAL A 153 -11.48 -3.12 -8.55
C VAL A 153 -10.24 -4.00 -8.45
N GLU A 154 -9.36 -3.93 -9.44
CA GLU A 154 -8.04 -4.55 -9.40
C GLU A 154 -7.00 -3.52 -8.99
N ILE A 155 -6.19 -3.83 -7.99
CA ILE A 155 -5.12 -2.99 -7.45
C ILE A 155 -3.80 -3.69 -7.70
N THR A 156 -2.81 -2.95 -8.21
CA THR A 156 -1.46 -3.45 -8.44
C THR A 156 -0.46 -2.53 -7.74
N TRP A 157 0.58 -3.12 -7.16
CA TRP A 157 1.70 -2.42 -6.53
C TRP A 157 3.04 -2.99 -7.00
N GLN A 158 4.13 -2.29 -6.67
CA GLN A 158 5.48 -2.84 -6.72
C GLN A 158 5.87 -3.37 -5.35
N ALA A 159 6.72 -4.40 -5.35
CA ALA A 159 7.29 -5.00 -4.16
C ALA A 159 7.97 -3.94 -3.27
N SER A 160 7.85 -4.11 -1.97
CA SER A 160 8.69 -3.42 -0.99
C SER A 160 10.16 -3.79 -1.20
N SER A 161 11.06 -2.82 -1.07
CA SER A 161 12.48 -3.03 -1.40
C SER A 161 13.23 -3.93 -0.43
N ASP A 162 12.64 -4.22 0.73
CA ASP A 162 13.17 -5.11 1.76
C ASP A 162 12.56 -6.52 1.70
N GLU A 163 11.74 -6.82 0.70
CA GLU A 163 11.14 -8.15 0.55
C GLU A 163 12.22 -9.24 0.45
N GLY A 164 12.10 -10.27 1.29
CA GLY A 164 13.08 -11.35 1.41
C GLY A 164 14.33 -11.03 2.23
N GLN A 165 14.44 -9.83 2.81
CA GLN A 165 15.48 -9.50 3.78
C GLN A 165 15.03 -9.86 5.21
N PRO A 166 15.95 -10.10 6.17
CA PRO A 166 15.62 -10.24 7.58
C PRO A 166 14.88 -8.99 8.10
N GLY A 167 13.74 -9.18 8.77
CA GLY A 167 12.86 -8.08 9.22
C GLY A 167 12.07 -7.40 8.09
N GLY A 168 12.22 -7.87 6.85
CA GLY A 168 11.55 -7.30 5.68
C GLY A 168 10.15 -7.82 5.46
N THR A 169 9.51 -7.32 4.39
CA THR A 169 8.13 -7.67 4.04
C THR A 169 7.97 -9.18 3.76
N THR A 170 7.02 -9.83 4.44
CA THR A 170 6.66 -11.25 4.23
C THR A 170 5.30 -11.43 3.56
N GLN A 171 4.41 -10.44 3.70
CA GLN A 171 3.07 -10.47 3.11
C GLN A 171 2.52 -9.05 2.91
N TYR A 172 1.51 -8.94 2.06
CA TYR A 172 0.73 -7.73 1.87
C TYR A 172 -0.70 -7.93 2.36
N LYS A 173 -1.18 -7.03 3.22
CA LYS A 173 -2.58 -6.96 3.64
C LYS A 173 -3.27 -5.83 2.89
N ILE A 174 -4.39 -6.13 2.25
CA ILE A 174 -5.20 -5.17 1.51
C ILE A 174 -6.39 -4.80 2.39
N TYR A 175 -6.49 -3.52 2.73
CA TYR A 175 -7.59 -2.98 3.52
C TYR A 175 -8.44 -2.04 2.68
N ARG A 176 -9.74 -1.96 3.00
CA ARG A 176 -10.71 -1.09 2.34
C ARG A 176 -11.54 -0.32 3.35
N ALA A 177 -11.69 0.98 3.14
CA ALA A 177 -12.69 1.82 3.78
C ALA A 177 -13.81 2.18 2.81
N THR A 178 -15.03 2.34 3.33
CA THR A 178 -16.25 2.60 2.55
C THR A 178 -16.78 3.99 2.87
N ASN A 179 -16.90 4.85 1.85
CA ASN A 179 -17.43 6.22 1.90
C ASN A 179 -16.71 7.20 2.86
N ASN A 180 -15.75 6.74 3.66
CA ASN A 180 -14.96 7.56 4.56
C ASN A 180 -13.46 7.29 4.36
N TYR A 181 -12.74 8.30 3.85
CA TYR A 181 -11.30 8.20 3.59
C TYR A 181 -10.48 7.96 4.87
N ASN A 182 -10.97 8.44 6.02
CA ASN A 182 -10.31 8.29 7.32
C ASN A 182 -10.69 6.99 8.05
N GLY A 183 -11.39 6.07 7.37
CA GLY A 183 -11.70 4.74 7.88
C GLY A 183 -13.06 4.62 8.61
N PRO A 184 -13.30 3.51 9.32
CA PRO A 184 -12.38 2.40 9.51
C PRO A 184 -12.05 1.67 8.20
N TYR A 185 -10.88 1.04 8.16
CA TYR A 185 -10.39 0.23 7.06
C TYR A 185 -10.46 -1.25 7.48
N ASP A 186 -11.26 -2.04 6.76
CA ASP A 186 -11.43 -3.46 7.03
C ASP A 186 -10.62 -4.30 6.05
N ILE A 187 -10.00 -5.38 6.53
CA ILE A 187 -9.20 -6.27 5.68
C ILE A 187 -10.08 -6.92 4.59
N GLN A 188 -9.63 -6.85 3.34
CA GLN A 188 -10.26 -7.52 2.19
C GLN A 188 -9.51 -8.76 1.75
N GLY A 189 -8.20 -8.81 2.00
CA GLY A 189 -7.37 -9.95 1.67
C GLY A 189 -5.96 -9.84 2.20
N THR A 190 -5.27 -10.98 2.23
CA THR A 190 -3.83 -11.08 2.50
C THR A 190 -3.22 -11.91 1.39
N VAL A 191 -2.09 -11.46 0.85
CA VAL A 191 -1.31 -12.19 -0.15
C VAL A 191 0.14 -12.28 0.33
N SER A 192 0.81 -13.41 0.05
CA SER A 192 2.22 -13.56 0.37
C SER A 192 3.09 -12.61 -0.47
N ALA A 193 4.28 -12.29 0.05
CA ALA A 193 5.38 -11.75 -0.77
C ALA A 193 5.53 -12.57 -2.06
N GLY A 194 5.86 -11.91 -3.17
CA GLY A 194 5.80 -12.48 -4.52
C GLY A 194 4.46 -12.29 -5.25
N THR A 195 3.39 -11.84 -4.58
CA THR A 195 2.11 -11.49 -5.22
C THR A 195 1.84 -9.99 -5.10
N TYR A 196 1.65 -9.33 -6.24
CA TYR A 196 1.59 -7.84 -6.32
C TYR A 196 0.29 -7.31 -6.92
N THR A 197 -0.76 -8.13 -6.91
CA THR A 197 -2.08 -7.77 -7.40
C THR A 197 -3.15 -8.32 -6.48
N PHE A 198 -4.25 -7.59 -6.36
CA PHE A 198 -5.43 -8.01 -5.62
C PHE A 198 -6.69 -7.49 -6.33
N THR A 199 -7.71 -8.35 -6.46
CA THR A 199 -8.98 -7.99 -7.07
C THR A 199 -10.10 -8.08 -6.04
N ASP A 200 -10.71 -6.93 -5.77
CA ASP A 200 -11.90 -6.82 -4.93
C ASP A 200 -13.16 -7.01 -5.78
N ASN A 201 -13.92 -8.06 -5.47
CA ASN A 201 -15.05 -8.53 -6.28
C ASN A 201 -16.26 -8.87 -5.40
N PRO A 202 -17.42 -8.21 -5.57
CA PRO A 202 -17.67 -7.03 -6.41
C PRO A 202 -17.39 -5.72 -5.65
N ALA A 203 -16.79 -4.74 -6.33
CA ALA A 203 -16.54 -3.41 -5.75
C ALA A 203 -16.50 -2.26 -6.79
N GLY A 204 -16.57 -2.60 -8.08
CA GLY A 204 -16.44 -1.68 -9.20
C GLY A 204 -17.77 -1.06 -9.64
N ASN A 205 -18.02 -1.07 -10.94
CA ASN A 205 -19.22 -0.54 -11.56
C ASN A 205 -20.49 -1.29 -11.11
N GLY A 206 -21.58 -0.55 -10.90
CA GLY A 206 -22.84 -1.07 -10.35
C GLY A 206 -22.96 -0.93 -8.83
N ASP A 207 -21.87 -0.64 -8.13
CA ASP A 207 -21.86 -0.28 -6.72
C ASP A 207 -21.79 1.26 -6.59
N PRO A 208 -22.70 1.93 -5.85
CA PRO A 208 -22.66 3.39 -5.68
C PRO A 208 -21.63 3.87 -4.63
N ASN A 209 -21.07 2.98 -3.82
CA ASN A 209 -20.13 3.36 -2.77
C ASN A 209 -18.81 3.85 -3.35
N THR A 210 -18.19 4.78 -2.63
CA THR A 210 -16.79 5.13 -2.83
C THR A 210 -15.93 4.25 -1.93
N TYR A 211 -14.88 3.66 -2.49
CA TYR A 211 -13.95 2.80 -1.77
C TYR A 211 -12.56 3.40 -1.76
N TYR A 212 -11.86 3.21 -0.64
CA TYR A 212 -10.49 3.63 -0.41
C TYR A 212 -9.68 2.41 0.00
N TYR A 213 -8.55 2.18 -0.65
CA TYR A 213 -7.74 0.98 -0.47
C TYR A 213 -6.33 1.31 -0.04
N VAL A 214 -5.85 0.58 0.94
CA VAL A 214 -4.47 0.60 1.40
C VAL A 214 -3.88 -0.78 1.23
N VAL A 215 -2.68 -0.86 0.64
CA VAL A 215 -1.86 -2.08 0.63
C VAL A 215 -0.77 -1.90 1.67
N MET A 216 -0.82 -2.67 2.74
CA MET A 216 0.19 -2.66 3.80
C MET A 216 1.19 -3.79 3.58
N ALA A 217 2.47 -3.45 3.53
CA ALA A 217 3.53 -4.41 3.81
C ALA A 217 3.48 -4.80 5.29
N VAL A 218 3.63 -6.09 5.55
CA VAL A 218 3.71 -6.66 6.89
C VAL A 218 4.92 -7.58 6.93
N ASP A 219 5.74 -7.44 7.97
CA ASP A 219 6.87 -8.34 8.23
C ASP A 219 6.42 -9.58 9.02
N ALA A 220 7.40 -10.37 9.46
CA ALA A 220 7.20 -11.57 10.28
C ALA A 220 6.67 -11.26 11.68
N GLU A 221 7.15 -10.18 12.29
CA GLU A 221 6.80 -9.72 13.63
C GLU A 221 5.46 -8.98 13.68
N GLY A 222 4.87 -8.68 12.52
CA GLY A 222 3.58 -8.02 12.38
C GLY A 222 3.66 -6.49 12.33
N ASN A 223 4.86 -5.91 12.23
CA ASN A 223 5.01 -4.48 11.95
C ASN A 223 4.49 -4.19 10.54
N LYS A 224 3.90 -3.01 10.39
CA LYS A 224 3.16 -2.65 9.17
C LYS A 224 3.61 -1.31 8.64
N ASN A 225 3.68 -1.20 7.33
CA ASN A 225 3.92 0.07 6.66
C ASN A 225 3.18 0.14 5.32
N TRP A 226 2.80 1.34 4.91
CA TRP A 226 2.10 1.56 3.65
C TRP A 226 2.35 2.96 3.12
N ASN A 227 2.18 3.14 1.82
CA ASN A 227 2.28 4.43 1.18
C ASN A 227 1.27 4.55 0.03
N GLY A 228 0.56 5.66 0.01
CA GLY A 228 -0.50 5.93 -0.94
C GLY A 228 -1.82 5.24 -0.60
N VAL A 229 -2.86 5.68 -1.30
CA VAL A 229 -4.21 5.15 -1.21
C VAL A 229 -4.74 5.01 -2.65
N ALA A 230 -5.24 3.84 -3.00
CA ALA A 230 -6.01 3.63 -4.22
C ALA A 230 -7.49 3.86 -3.93
N GLY A 231 -8.29 4.13 -4.94
CA GLY A 231 -9.72 4.35 -4.75
C GLY A 231 -10.56 3.96 -5.93
N LYS A 232 -11.85 3.76 -5.63
CA LYS A 232 -12.92 3.69 -6.61
C LYS A 232 -13.98 4.72 -6.23
N PHE A 233 -14.40 5.52 -7.20
CA PHE A 233 -15.40 6.56 -7.05
C PHE A 233 -16.56 6.28 -8.00
N ALA A 234 -17.79 6.49 -7.54
CA ALA A 234 -18.99 6.36 -8.36
C ALA A 234 -19.88 7.60 -8.19
N LYS A 235 -20.36 8.14 -9.30
CA LYS A 235 -21.31 9.27 -9.33
C LYS A 235 -22.50 8.90 -10.19
N SER A 236 -23.71 9.04 -9.65
CA SER A 236 -24.93 8.92 -10.46
C SER A 236 -25.04 10.11 -11.41
N LEU A 237 -25.46 9.85 -12.65
CA LEU A 237 -25.70 10.86 -13.68
C LEU A 237 -27.21 10.90 -14.04
N PRO A 238 -28.03 11.63 -13.27
CA PRO A 238 -29.48 11.67 -13.47
C PRO A 238 -29.93 12.54 -14.64
N TYR A 239 -29.09 13.40 -15.21
CA TYR A 239 -29.49 14.37 -16.23
C TYR A 239 -28.84 14.09 -17.60
N GLU A 240 -29.42 14.65 -18.66
CA GLU A 240 -28.89 14.54 -20.04
C GLU A 240 -27.55 15.29 -20.23
N LYS A 241 -27.20 16.14 -19.27
CA LYS A 241 -25.97 16.91 -19.28
C LYS A 241 -25.48 17.07 -17.86
N GLU A 242 -24.22 16.76 -17.64
CA GLU A 242 -23.59 16.77 -16.32
C GLU A 242 -22.23 17.47 -16.41
N PHE A 243 -21.82 18.13 -15.32
CA PHE A 243 -20.50 18.74 -15.20
C PHE A 243 -19.73 18.03 -14.07
N VAL A 244 -18.76 17.21 -14.46
CA VAL A 244 -18.16 16.21 -13.57
C VAL A 244 -16.64 16.24 -13.65
N SER A 245 -16.00 15.59 -12.68
CA SER A 245 -14.55 15.39 -12.67
C SER A 245 -14.20 13.96 -12.25
N ALA A 246 -13.08 13.44 -12.75
CA ALA A 246 -12.51 12.16 -12.33
C ALA A 246 -11.48 12.44 -11.22
N PRO A 247 -11.76 12.22 -9.92
CA PRO A 247 -10.92 12.77 -8.85
C PRO A 247 -9.59 12.02 -8.64
N PHE A 248 -9.39 10.86 -9.26
CA PHE A 248 -8.24 9.98 -9.03
C PHE A 248 -7.33 9.91 -10.25
N ILE A 249 -6.02 9.77 -10.02
CA ILE A 249 -5.03 9.51 -11.06
C ILE A 249 -5.35 8.16 -11.70
N GLN A 250 -5.83 8.19 -12.94
CA GLN A 250 -6.17 7.00 -13.71
C GLN A 250 -4.89 6.35 -14.25
N TYR A 251 -4.88 5.02 -14.38
CA TYR A 251 -3.78 4.32 -15.06
C TYR A 251 -3.59 4.79 -16.52
N SER A 252 -4.70 5.11 -17.18
CA SER A 252 -4.73 5.73 -18.50
C SER A 252 -5.75 6.87 -18.47
N GLU A 253 -5.29 8.06 -18.81
CA GLU A 253 -6.12 9.27 -18.87
C GLU A 253 -6.88 9.40 -20.21
N LEU A 254 -6.82 8.40 -21.10
CA LEU A 254 -7.55 8.45 -22.36
C LEU A 254 -9.07 8.48 -22.11
N VAL A 255 -9.79 9.35 -22.83
CA VAL A 255 -11.25 9.51 -22.69
C VAL A 255 -12.02 8.17 -22.71
N PRO A 256 -11.76 7.22 -23.64
CA PRO A 256 -12.44 5.93 -23.64
C PRO A 256 -12.20 5.08 -22.38
N THR A 257 -11.06 5.24 -21.71
CA THR A 257 -10.75 4.53 -20.47
C THR A 257 -11.44 5.19 -19.29
N VAL A 258 -11.34 6.51 -19.15
CA VAL A 258 -11.94 7.24 -18.03
C VAL A 258 -13.47 7.11 -18.05
N LEU A 259 -14.08 7.18 -19.23
CA LEU A 259 -15.54 7.11 -19.40
C LEU A 259 -16.05 5.69 -19.72
N GLN A 260 -15.27 4.64 -19.47
CA GLN A 260 -15.59 3.26 -19.88
C GLN A 260 -16.86 2.67 -19.24
N THR A 261 -17.36 3.24 -18.14
CA THR A 261 -18.57 2.76 -17.45
C THR A 261 -19.82 3.58 -17.74
N THR A 262 -19.71 4.61 -18.58
CA THR A 262 -20.77 5.58 -18.81
C THR A 262 -21.12 5.62 -20.29
N ASN A 263 -22.41 5.54 -20.60
CA ASN A 263 -22.88 5.82 -21.95
C ASN A 263 -22.91 7.35 -22.17
N PHE A 264 -22.29 7.83 -23.24
CA PHE A 264 -22.27 9.24 -23.60
C PHE A 264 -22.12 9.43 -25.11
N ALA A 265 -22.64 10.53 -25.64
CA ALA A 265 -22.39 10.91 -27.04
C ALA A 265 -21.27 11.95 -27.17
N GLN A 266 -21.16 12.84 -26.18
CA GLN A 266 -20.19 13.93 -26.21
C GLN A 266 -19.59 14.20 -24.83
N ALA A 267 -18.30 14.52 -24.83
CA ALA A 267 -17.61 15.16 -23.72
C ALA A 267 -16.92 16.45 -24.19
N ARG A 268 -16.87 17.50 -23.36
CA ARG A 268 -16.21 18.78 -23.67
C ARG A 268 -15.43 19.33 -22.49
N TYR A 269 -14.27 19.90 -22.78
CA TYR A 269 -13.40 20.57 -21.81
C TYR A 269 -13.00 21.95 -22.33
N TYR A 270 -12.88 22.92 -21.41
CA TYR A 270 -12.35 24.23 -21.73
C TYR A 270 -10.88 24.33 -21.30
N ASN A 271 -9.98 24.30 -22.27
CA ASN A 271 -8.55 24.52 -22.05
C ASN A 271 -8.24 26.02 -22.02
N ALA A 272 -8.16 26.59 -20.82
CA ALA A 272 -7.89 28.02 -20.62
C ALA A 272 -6.50 28.49 -21.12
N SER A 273 -5.55 27.56 -21.34
CA SER A 273 -4.24 27.88 -21.91
C SER A 273 -4.25 28.02 -23.44
N ASP A 274 -5.26 27.45 -24.12
CA ASP A 274 -5.42 27.56 -25.57
C ASP A 274 -6.31 28.76 -25.90
N THR A 275 -5.69 29.89 -26.19
CA THR A 275 -6.44 31.14 -26.47
C THR A 275 -7.06 31.18 -27.87
N THR A 276 -6.78 30.19 -28.74
CA THR A 276 -7.26 30.17 -30.12
C THR A 276 -8.47 29.26 -30.27
N ASP A 277 -8.40 28.07 -29.68
CA ASP A 277 -9.48 27.09 -29.70
C ASP A 277 -9.66 26.46 -28.31
N PRO A 278 -10.18 27.20 -27.32
CA PRO A 278 -10.21 26.71 -25.95
C PRO A 278 -11.20 25.55 -25.74
N TRP A 279 -12.21 25.37 -26.60
CA TRP A 279 -13.26 24.37 -26.40
C TRP A 279 -12.94 23.05 -27.09
N LYS A 280 -12.38 22.12 -26.31
CA LYS A 280 -12.05 20.77 -26.75
C LYS A 280 -13.27 19.87 -26.74
N ALA A 281 -13.37 18.95 -27.70
CA ALA A 281 -14.50 18.02 -27.79
C ALA A 281 -14.08 16.58 -28.10
N TYR A 282 -14.83 15.64 -27.53
CA TYR A 282 -14.84 14.23 -27.90
C TYR A 282 -16.28 13.86 -28.27
N ILE A 283 -16.52 13.38 -29.49
CA ILE A 283 -17.83 13.04 -30.04
C ILE A 283 -17.76 11.60 -30.55
N THR A 284 -18.48 10.68 -29.90
CA THR A 284 -18.41 9.24 -30.18
C THR A 284 -18.88 8.89 -31.60
N ALA A 285 -19.83 9.64 -32.14
CA ALA A 285 -20.40 9.42 -33.47
C ALA A 285 -19.47 9.84 -34.64
N LYS A 286 -18.36 10.56 -34.37
CA LYS A 286 -17.45 11.01 -35.43
C LYS A 286 -16.31 10.01 -35.65
N PRO A 287 -15.91 9.74 -36.91
CA PRO A 287 -14.75 8.89 -37.21
C PRO A 287 -13.43 9.39 -36.58
N SER A 288 -13.27 10.71 -36.50
CA SER A 288 -12.28 11.37 -35.65
C SER A 288 -13.02 12.08 -34.51
N PRO A 289 -12.93 11.58 -33.26
CA PRO A 289 -13.77 12.07 -32.17
C PRO A 289 -13.59 13.56 -31.81
N GLY A 290 -12.54 14.21 -32.28
CA GLY A 290 -12.18 15.59 -31.93
C GLY A 290 -10.81 15.67 -31.27
N ASP A 291 -10.54 16.74 -30.53
CA ASP A 291 -9.22 17.05 -29.96
C ASP A 291 -9.18 16.93 -28.42
N PHE A 292 -10.31 16.63 -27.76
CA PHE A 292 -10.33 16.24 -26.35
C PHE A 292 -9.97 14.77 -26.22
N ARG A 293 -8.69 14.46 -25.98
CA ARG A 293 -8.18 13.06 -25.99
C ARG A 293 -7.94 12.48 -24.60
N GLN A 294 -7.72 13.34 -23.61
CA GLN A 294 -7.33 12.93 -22.26
C GLN A 294 -8.11 13.67 -21.18
N ILE A 295 -8.41 12.99 -20.08
CA ILE A 295 -9.04 13.51 -18.86
C ILE A 295 -8.10 13.14 -17.71
N ASN A 296 -7.42 14.14 -17.16
CA ASN A 296 -6.64 13.97 -15.93
C ASN A 296 -7.46 14.36 -14.69
N HIS A 297 -6.91 14.07 -13.52
CA HIS A 297 -7.61 14.24 -12.25
C HIS A 297 -7.89 15.70 -11.83
N SER A 298 -7.22 16.67 -12.46
CA SER A 298 -7.43 18.10 -12.22
C SER A 298 -8.53 18.71 -13.07
N MET A 299 -9.04 17.97 -14.07
CA MET A 299 -9.97 18.48 -15.07
C MET A 299 -11.43 18.32 -14.62
N GLY A 300 -12.18 19.41 -14.78
CA GLY A 300 -13.63 19.35 -14.86
C GLY A 300 -14.03 19.22 -16.33
N PHE A 301 -15.12 18.55 -16.66
CA PHE A 301 -15.59 18.45 -18.04
C PHE A 301 -17.10 18.25 -18.10
N TRP A 302 -17.69 18.69 -19.20
CA TRP A 302 -19.07 18.40 -19.52
C TRP A 302 -19.16 17.03 -20.18
N ILE A 303 -20.16 16.25 -19.79
CA ILE A 303 -20.57 15.00 -20.44
C ILE A 303 -22.07 15.06 -20.70
N GLY A 304 -22.56 14.47 -21.78
CA GLY A 304 -23.98 14.53 -22.09
C GLY A 304 -24.48 13.76 -23.30
N ASP A 305 -25.78 13.97 -23.52
CA ASP A 305 -26.79 13.32 -24.37
C ASP A 305 -27.82 12.49 -23.57
N SER A 306 -28.98 12.24 -24.17
CA SER A 306 -30.11 11.42 -23.67
C SER A 306 -29.69 10.03 -23.17
N SER A 307 -28.62 9.47 -23.73
CA SER A 307 -28.03 8.19 -23.31
C SER A 307 -27.40 8.21 -21.91
N LEU A 308 -27.22 9.39 -21.29
CA LEU A 308 -26.55 9.56 -20.01
C LEU A 308 -27.43 9.23 -18.80
N ILE A 309 -28.74 9.46 -18.90
CA ILE A 309 -29.68 9.36 -17.78
C ILE A 309 -29.65 7.95 -17.16
N GLY A 310 -29.42 7.89 -15.84
CA GLY A 310 -29.49 6.65 -15.06
C GLY A 310 -28.20 5.82 -15.07
N ASN A 311 -27.15 6.29 -15.75
CA ASN A 311 -25.83 5.65 -15.69
C ASN A 311 -25.07 6.09 -14.42
N TYR A 312 -24.05 5.32 -14.09
CA TYR A 312 -23.01 5.72 -13.14
C TYR A 312 -21.71 6.06 -13.87
N PHE A 313 -21.10 7.16 -13.47
CA PHE A 313 -19.71 7.46 -13.76
C PHE A 313 -18.84 6.85 -12.67
N THR A 314 -18.20 5.74 -13.00
CA THR A 314 -17.37 4.97 -12.08
C THR A 314 -15.94 4.97 -12.57
N VAL A 315 -15.01 5.38 -11.71
CA VAL A 315 -13.58 5.39 -11.99
C VAL A 315 -12.82 4.72 -10.85
N ALA A 316 -11.69 4.08 -11.18
CA ALA A 316 -10.73 3.59 -10.21
C ALA A 316 -9.35 4.18 -10.52
N GLY A 317 -8.55 4.47 -9.49
CA GLY A 317 -7.25 5.09 -9.67
C GLY A 317 -6.50 5.30 -8.36
N ILE A 318 -5.33 5.94 -8.44
CA ILE A 318 -4.56 6.34 -7.27
C ILE A 318 -5.03 7.71 -6.80
N ILE A 319 -5.18 7.89 -5.49
CA ILE A 319 -5.56 9.17 -4.91
C ILE A 319 -4.32 10.06 -4.86
N PRO A 320 -4.33 11.25 -5.49
CA PRO A 320 -3.18 12.14 -5.48
C PRO A 320 -2.96 12.68 -4.07
N GLN A 321 -1.75 12.54 -3.51
CA GLN A 321 -1.42 13.15 -2.20
C GLN A 321 -1.47 14.69 -2.28
N GLN A 322 -1.09 15.23 -3.44
CA GLN A 322 -1.15 16.66 -3.74
C GLN A 322 -1.50 16.85 -5.22
N THR A 323 -2.38 17.81 -5.50
CA THR A 323 -2.69 18.27 -6.85
C THR A 323 -2.50 19.78 -6.92
N GLN A 324 -1.83 20.25 -7.97
CA GLN A 324 -1.72 21.67 -8.29
C GLN A 324 -2.55 21.96 -9.53
N ILE A 325 -3.40 22.98 -9.46
CA ILE A 325 -4.27 23.39 -10.58
C ILE A 325 -4.00 24.86 -10.89
N GLN A 326 -3.60 25.14 -12.13
CA GLN A 326 -3.34 26.50 -12.59
C GLN A 326 -4.66 27.19 -12.96
N LEU A 327 -4.90 28.35 -12.37
CA LEU A 327 -5.98 29.28 -12.70
C LEU A 327 -5.44 30.41 -13.58
N TYR A 328 -6.06 30.57 -14.75
CA TYR A 328 -5.71 31.59 -15.74
C TYR A 328 -6.59 32.83 -15.57
N ASN A 329 -6.18 33.95 -16.20
CA ASN A 329 -7.06 35.10 -16.32
C ASN A 329 -8.26 34.75 -17.22
N GLY A 330 -9.47 35.02 -16.76
CA GLY A 330 -10.72 34.57 -17.36
C GLY A 330 -11.24 33.29 -16.69
N TRP A 331 -11.97 32.49 -17.47
CA TRP A 331 -12.56 31.25 -16.99
C TRP A 331 -11.56 30.09 -17.00
N THR A 332 -11.51 29.33 -15.91
CA THR A 332 -10.82 28.03 -15.85
C THR A 332 -11.80 26.96 -15.41
N MET A 333 -11.81 25.83 -16.12
CA MET A 333 -12.62 24.65 -15.81
C MET A 333 -11.77 23.65 -15.01
N VAL A 334 -12.17 23.37 -13.77
CA VAL A 334 -11.39 22.56 -12.83
C VAL A 334 -12.22 21.43 -12.22
N GLY A 335 -11.55 20.32 -11.93
CA GLY A 335 -12.08 19.26 -11.08
C GLY A 335 -11.80 19.54 -9.61
N PHE A 336 -12.20 18.61 -8.76
CA PHE A 336 -11.92 18.68 -7.33
C PHE A 336 -11.37 17.34 -6.82
N PRO A 337 -10.07 17.06 -7.06
CA PRO A 337 -9.39 15.83 -6.63
C PRO A 337 -9.03 15.87 -5.14
N SER A 338 -10.03 16.13 -4.30
CA SER A 338 -9.91 16.10 -2.83
C SER A 338 -10.94 15.12 -2.27
N VAL A 339 -10.49 14.22 -1.40
CA VAL A 339 -11.34 13.24 -0.70
C VAL A 339 -12.18 13.86 0.42
N GLU A 340 -11.79 15.05 0.85
CA GLU A 340 -12.54 15.85 1.82
C GLU A 340 -13.26 17.00 1.12
N ASN A 341 -14.49 17.28 1.57
CA ASN A 341 -15.18 18.50 1.21
C ASN A 341 -14.45 19.70 1.83
N LYS A 342 -14.29 20.78 1.06
CA LYS A 342 -13.65 22.03 1.55
C LYS A 342 -14.50 23.23 1.18
N LEU A 343 -14.45 24.29 1.97
CA LEU A 343 -15.15 25.52 1.60
C LEU A 343 -14.45 26.20 0.43
N VAL A 344 -15.22 26.90 -0.41
CA VAL A 344 -14.67 27.72 -1.49
C VAL A 344 -13.63 28.71 -0.93
N SER A 345 -13.90 29.32 0.24
CA SER A 345 -12.97 30.24 0.90
C SER A 345 -11.61 29.62 1.24
N ASP A 346 -11.58 28.33 1.55
CA ASP A 346 -10.37 27.64 1.98
C ASP A 346 -9.55 27.22 0.75
N VAL A 347 -10.23 26.74 -0.29
CA VAL A 347 -9.60 26.32 -1.55
C VAL A 347 -9.02 27.51 -2.32
N LEU A 348 -9.72 28.65 -2.30
CA LEU A 348 -9.34 29.87 -3.02
C LEU A 348 -8.70 30.92 -2.10
N LEU A 349 -8.18 30.51 -0.95
CA LEU A 349 -7.50 31.41 -0.03
C LEU A 349 -6.31 32.09 -0.72
N GLY A 350 -6.30 33.42 -0.72
CA GLY A 350 -5.26 34.22 -1.39
C GLY A 350 -5.40 34.33 -2.91
N ILE A 351 -6.45 33.74 -3.49
CA ILE A 351 -6.80 33.89 -4.91
C ILE A 351 -7.79 35.04 -5.06
N SER A 352 -7.47 36.01 -5.93
CA SER A 352 -8.42 37.04 -6.35
C SER A 352 -9.33 36.45 -7.42
N TYR A 353 -10.59 36.16 -7.09
CA TYR A 353 -11.58 35.61 -8.02
C TYR A 353 -12.89 36.41 -8.00
N THR A 354 -13.64 36.39 -9.10
CA THR A 354 -14.91 37.12 -9.20
C THR A 354 -16.13 36.19 -9.16
N SER A 355 -15.99 34.97 -9.68
CA SER A 355 -17.07 33.98 -9.66
C SER A 355 -16.50 32.57 -9.54
N ILE A 356 -17.25 31.71 -8.86
CA ILE A 356 -17.12 30.26 -8.95
C ILE A 356 -18.52 29.69 -9.19
N GLU A 357 -18.64 28.78 -10.15
CA GLU A 357 -19.91 28.21 -10.57
C GLU A 357 -19.84 26.68 -10.59
N GLU A 358 -20.90 26.03 -10.12
CA GLU A 358 -21.09 24.58 -10.20
C GLU A 358 -22.34 24.25 -11.02
N PHE A 359 -22.50 22.99 -11.38
CA PHE A 359 -23.68 22.55 -12.12
C PHE A 359 -24.98 22.66 -11.31
N ASP A 360 -26.02 23.16 -11.96
CA ASP A 360 -27.39 23.17 -11.45
C ASP A 360 -28.36 22.91 -12.61
N GLN A 361 -29.02 21.75 -12.58
CA GLN A 361 -30.00 21.34 -13.58
C GLN A 361 -31.13 22.37 -13.80
N ASN A 362 -31.46 23.16 -12.78
CA ASN A 362 -32.56 24.12 -12.84
C ASN A 362 -32.12 25.49 -13.38
N ALA A 363 -30.81 25.73 -13.53
CA ALA A 363 -30.23 26.98 -13.99
C ALA A 363 -30.02 27.02 -15.52
N GLY A 364 -30.98 26.49 -16.27
CA GLY A 364 -30.95 26.57 -17.74
C GLY A 364 -30.90 28.02 -18.24
N PRO A 365 -30.29 28.29 -19.41
CA PRO A 365 -29.76 27.34 -20.40
C PRO A 365 -28.30 26.92 -20.16
N TYR A 366 -27.60 27.56 -19.22
CA TYR A 366 -26.18 27.29 -18.98
C TYR A 366 -25.95 26.15 -17.97
N TYR A 367 -26.96 25.85 -17.15
CA TYR A 367 -26.93 24.82 -16.11
C TYR A 367 -25.84 25.05 -15.07
N LEU A 368 -25.59 26.32 -14.74
CA LEU A 368 -24.55 26.75 -13.81
C LEU A 368 -25.14 27.71 -12.77
N LYS A 369 -24.69 27.54 -11.53
CA LYS A 369 -25.07 28.39 -10.39
C LYS A 369 -23.83 28.89 -9.66
N ILE A 370 -23.85 30.19 -9.34
CA ILE A 370 -22.80 30.85 -8.56
C ILE A 370 -22.76 30.30 -7.13
N LYS A 371 -21.54 30.04 -6.65
CA LYS A 371 -21.22 29.62 -5.28
C LYS A 371 -20.82 30.81 -4.42
N SER A 372 -21.24 30.79 -3.15
CA SER A 372 -20.68 31.68 -2.13
C SER A 372 -19.33 31.15 -1.63
N SER A 373 -18.55 32.00 -0.96
CA SER A 373 -17.31 31.59 -0.27
C SER A 373 -17.55 30.53 0.81
N THR A 374 -18.74 30.49 1.40
CA THR A 374 -19.15 29.51 2.42
C THR A 374 -19.72 28.22 1.83
N SER A 375 -19.79 28.10 0.51
CA SER A 375 -20.25 26.88 -0.12
C SER A 375 -19.17 25.80 -0.11
N THR A 376 -19.58 24.54 -0.08
CA THR A 376 -18.68 23.39 -0.14
C THR A 376 -18.32 23.03 -1.58
N MET A 377 -17.05 22.72 -1.80
CA MET A 377 -16.55 22.00 -2.96
C MET A 377 -16.41 20.51 -2.60
N SER A 378 -16.77 19.63 -3.53
CA SER A 378 -16.92 18.20 -3.26
C SER A 378 -16.36 17.33 -4.38
N MET A 379 -15.89 16.15 -4.01
CA MET A 379 -15.28 15.18 -4.92
C MET A 379 -16.22 14.80 -6.07
N GLY A 380 -15.68 14.72 -7.28
CA GLY A 380 -16.43 14.34 -8.50
C GLY A 380 -17.35 15.42 -9.05
N ASN A 381 -17.44 16.59 -8.41
CA ASN A 381 -17.98 17.79 -9.02
C ASN A 381 -16.90 18.53 -9.82
N ALA A 382 -17.35 19.30 -10.80
CA ALA A 382 -16.50 20.24 -11.51
C ALA A 382 -16.96 21.67 -11.28
N TYR A 383 -16.02 22.60 -11.42
CA TYR A 383 -16.21 24.01 -11.10
C TYR A 383 -15.65 24.88 -12.20
N TRP A 384 -16.38 25.94 -12.51
CA TRP A 384 -15.88 27.07 -13.28
C TRP A 384 -15.39 28.13 -12.32
N ILE A 385 -14.17 28.61 -12.52
CA ILE A 385 -13.62 29.69 -11.70
C ILE A 385 -13.25 30.84 -12.63
N TRP A 386 -13.86 32.00 -12.41
CA TRP A 386 -13.49 33.24 -13.09
C TRP A 386 -12.54 34.03 -12.22
N LYS A 387 -11.32 34.20 -12.73
CA LYS A 387 -10.33 35.09 -12.17
C LYS A 387 -10.17 36.29 -13.09
N LYS A 388 -10.30 37.49 -12.52
CA LYS A 388 -9.91 38.73 -13.18
C LYS A 388 -8.64 39.15 -12.46
N ASP A 389 -7.47 38.96 -13.08
CA ASP A 389 -6.16 39.54 -12.71
C ASP A 389 -5.04 38.75 -13.42
N LEU A 390 -3.93 39.42 -13.75
CA LEU A 390 -2.66 38.78 -14.13
C LEU A 390 -1.65 38.98 -12.99
N PRO A 391 -0.83 37.99 -12.63
CA PRO A 391 -0.55 36.74 -13.34
C PRO A 391 -1.49 35.57 -13.00
N ALA A 392 -1.30 34.44 -13.69
CA ALA A 392 -1.90 33.16 -13.35
C ALA A 392 -1.53 32.76 -11.91
N GLN A 393 -2.45 32.09 -11.21
CA GLN A 393 -2.25 31.62 -9.83
C GLN A 393 -2.55 30.14 -9.72
N THR A 394 -1.98 29.46 -8.73
CA THR A 394 -2.10 28.01 -8.57
C THR A 394 -2.83 27.70 -7.27
N ILE A 395 -3.87 26.87 -7.35
CA ILE A 395 -4.48 26.26 -6.17
C ILE A 395 -3.80 24.92 -5.89
N THR A 396 -3.62 24.61 -4.61
CA THR A 396 -3.05 23.33 -4.18
C THR A 396 -4.08 22.60 -3.32
N LEU A 397 -4.44 21.40 -3.73
CA LEU A 397 -5.29 20.48 -2.98
C LEU A 397 -4.42 19.34 -2.45
N THR A 398 -4.62 18.97 -1.19
CA THR A 398 -3.86 17.90 -0.53
C THR A 398 -4.81 16.86 0.04
N ASN A 399 -4.48 15.59 -0.18
CA ASN A 399 -5.12 14.45 0.46
C ASN A 399 -4.08 13.85 1.43
N PRO A 400 -4.09 14.24 2.71
CA PRO A 400 -3.14 13.71 3.68
C PRO A 400 -3.33 12.21 3.84
N MET A 401 -2.26 11.45 4.07
CA MET A 401 -2.38 10.01 4.35
C MET A 401 -3.26 9.78 5.59
N PRO A 402 -4.11 8.74 5.61
CA PRO A 402 -5.02 8.44 6.73
C PRO A 402 -4.26 7.77 7.89
N THR A 403 -3.21 8.40 8.41
CA THR A 403 -2.31 7.82 9.43
C THR A 403 -2.98 7.59 10.79
N GLY A 404 -4.07 8.30 11.08
CA GLY A 404 -4.88 8.11 12.29
C GLY A 404 -6.06 7.14 12.11
N ALA A 405 -6.19 6.50 10.95
CA ALA A 405 -7.31 5.59 10.69
C ALA A 405 -7.16 4.27 11.46
N VAL A 406 -8.29 3.69 11.83
CA VAL A 406 -8.36 2.35 12.43
C VAL A 406 -8.35 1.30 11.33
N PHE A 407 -7.47 0.30 11.46
CA PHE A 407 -7.36 -0.84 10.54
C PHE A 407 -7.76 -2.13 11.27
N ASN A 408 -8.85 -2.74 10.84
CA ASN A 408 -9.42 -3.95 11.44
C ASN A 408 -8.98 -5.20 10.68
N GLY A 409 -8.40 -6.18 11.40
CA GLY A 409 -8.02 -7.49 10.88
C GLY A 409 -6.53 -7.79 10.79
#